data_AF-A0ABD0JX19-F1
#
_entry.id   AF-A0ABD0JX19-F1
#
_cell.length_a   1.000
_cell.length_b   1.000
_cell.length_c   1.000
_cell.angle_alpha   90.00
_cell.angle_beta   90.00
_cell.angle_gamma   90.00
#
_symmetry.space_group_name_H-M   'P 1'
#
loop_
_entity.id
_entity.type
_entity.pdbx_description
1 polymer ?
#
loop_
_entity_poly.entity_id
_entity_poly.type
_entity_poly.pdbx_seq_one_letter_code
_entity_poly.pdbx_strand_id
1 'polypeptide(L)'
;MAAANSQRKRAMRRLVLDQEEMLKSPVANVSAAPLDSDMFEWHCNIQQDDVIYHLILFMPHNYPFESPSAEFLPKGFAFSGGATMDGKKGTKVCLNIFSDFAMYHTEWKNQKGFGWSPGYSTQTVLMNLVAFLAETAGDYQKDANRKLSKNFKCKDCGHTYSKPYPALSADDTAAEKKTPKKGKGKDDASECPEIIDYISKDRFVLRTPKSRDQLYGYGLVVSGPPHRPALTTPCEFLSGESFFNMQTSVGVVHSTLKEELKFFLPMYIHPTHGAAIKKTFENTIEAVGKILPSVRKSTSFEEIVVKTIPNLMAATVVEFSKGTQHTSDNSLNGYFALHRLLLWALDTYPKLQPLVETRLKDFIDNEDKRTKRACPHIGEWLMLLSASQKYSWKEASEAYLYESFRRNVMWYVKNDAKLGYLDTDFCLQTKTHLHSHGSQQKDSGIPGFVSGHRLTQQHEPRGRGETLRRPLRFPYARDGG
;
A
#
# COMPACT_ATOMS: atom_id res chain seq x y z
N MET A 1 28.34 -21.31 4.70
CA MET A 1 28.84 -21.00 3.34
C MET A 1 27.78 -21.21 2.25
N ALA A 2 27.09 -22.36 2.15
CA ALA A 2 26.10 -22.61 1.08
C ALA A 2 24.91 -21.62 1.06
N ALA A 3 24.34 -21.28 2.22
CA ALA A 3 23.22 -20.33 2.30
C ALA A 3 23.61 -18.90 1.88
N ALA A 4 24.78 -18.42 2.30
CA ALA A 4 25.32 -17.13 1.90
C ALA A 4 25.58 -17.05 0.38
N ASN A 5 26.07 -18.14 -0.22
CA ASN A 5 26.27 -18.24 -1.67
C ASN A 5 24.94 -18.25 -2.43
N SER A 6 23.92 -18.92 -1.89
CA SER A 6 22.56 -18.94 -2.44
C SER A 6 21.91 -17.55 -2.44
N GLN A 7 22.06 -16.79 -1.34
CA GLN A 7 21.55 -15.41 -1.27
C GLN A 7 22.25 -14.48 -2.24
N ARG A 8 23.59 -14.57 -2.34
CA ARG A 8 24.35 -13.76 -3.31
C ARG A 8 23.89 -14.02 -4.75
N LYS A 9 23.60 -15.28 -5.11
CA LYS A 9 23.07 -15.63 -6.42
C LYS A 9 21.69 -15.01 -6.68
N ARG A 10 20.81 -14.97 -5.67
CA ARG A 10 19.52 -14.27 -5.75
C ARG A 10 19.69 -12.77 -5.95
N ALA A 11 20.58 -12.15 -5.18
CA ALA A 11 20.89 -10.73 -5.31
C ALA A 11 21.39 -10.40 -6.73
N MET A 12 22.29 -11.22 -7.30
CA MET A 12 22.74 -11.04 -8.68
C MET A 12 21.60 -11.16 -9.70
N ARG A 13 20.70 -12.14 -9.56
CA ARG A 13 19.53 -12.25 -10.45
C ARG A 13 18.64 -11.01 -10.38
N ARG A 14 18.40 -10.50 -9.17
CA ARG A 14 17.63 -9.27 -8.95
C ARG A 14 18.31 -8.06 -9.59
N LEU A 15 19.64 -7.92 -9.45
CA LEU A 15 20.41 -6.83 -10.06
C LEU A 15 20.39 -6.87 -11.60
N VAL A 16 20.38 -8.05 -12.21
CA VAL A 16 20.18 -8.18 -13.65
C VAL A 16 18.80 -7.66 -14.08
N LEU A 17 17.75 -7.97 -13.31
CA LEU A 17 16.40 -7.45 -13.60
C LEU A 17 16.32 -5.93 -13.46
N ASP A 18 16.99 -5.34 -12.45
CA ASP A 18 17.13 -3.90 -12.32
C ASP A 18 17.89 -3.27 -13.50
N GLN A 19 18.91 -3.95 -14.02
CA GLN A 19 19.66 -3.48 -15.20
C GLN A 19 18.77 -3.51 -16.45
N GLU A 20 18.01 -4.60 -16.63
CA GLU A 20 17.05 -4.71 -17.73
C GLU A 20 15.96 -3.64 -17.66
N GLU A 21 15.46 -3.30 -16.46
CA GLU A 21 14.47 -2.23 -16.26
C GLU A 21 15.03 -0.88 -16.75
N MET A 22 16.25 -0.53 -16.31
CA MET A 22 16.92 0.71 -16.73
C MET A 22 17.12 0.78 -18.25
N LEU A 23 17.40 -0.35 -18.92
CA LEU A 23 17.59 -0.42 -20.37
C LEU A 23 16.26 -0.37 -21.14
N LYS A 24 15.20 -0.99 -20.61
CA LYS A 24 13.87 -1.05 -21.26
C LYS A 24 13.10 0.26 -21.09
N SER A 25 13.28 0.93 -19.96
CA SER A 25 12.57 2.15 -19.57
C SER A 25 13.57 3.24 -19.16
N PRO A 26 14.41 3.73 -20.09
CA PRO A 26 15.43 4.72 -19.77
C PRO A 26 14.79 6.00 -19.24
N VAL A 27 15.42 6.58 -18.22
CA VAL A 27 15.04 7.87 -17.66
C VAL A 27 15.91 8.93 -18.32
N ALA A 28 15.30 10.04 -18.75
CA ALA A 28 16.05 11.17 -19.31
C ALA A 28 17.06 11.69 -18.28
N ASN A 29 18.27 12.01 -18.74
CA ASN A 29 19.35 12.57 -17.92
C ASN A 29 19.81 11.68 -16.75
N VAL A 30 19.46 10.39 -16.77
CA VAL A 30 19.89 9.42 -15.76
C VAL A 30 20.44 8.18 -16.45
N SER A 31 21.59 7.70 -15.98
CA SER A 31 22.17 6.44 -16.45
C SER A 31 22.82 5.69 -15.29
N ALA A 32 22.81 4.36 -15.36
CA ALA A 32 23.46 3.51 -14.37
C ALA A 32 23.87 2.18 -14.99
N ALA A 33 25.01 1.65 -14.56
CA ALA A 33 25.49 0.32 -14.93
C ALA A 33 26.42 -0.23 -13.85
N PRO A 34 26.41 -1.56 -13.63
CA PRO A 34 27.43 -2.23 -12.82
C PRO A 34 28.81 -2.08 -13.45
N LEU A 35 29.86 -2.18 -12.62
CA LEU A 35 31.22 -2.41 -13.12
C LEU A 35 31.32 -3.83 -13.72
N ASP A 36 32.11 -3.97 -14.80
CA ASP A 36 32.40 -5.27 -15.40
C ASP A 36 33.08 -6.23 -14.39
N SER A 37 33.87 -5.67 -13.48
CA SER A 37 34.57 -6.42 -12.43
C SER A 37 33.70 -6.76 -11.22
N ASP A 38 32.64 -6.00 -10.95
CA ASP A 38 31.79 -6.18 -9.77
C ASP A 38 30.34 -5.73 -9.98
N MET A 39 29.44 -6.72 -10.06
CA MET A 39 27.99 -6.51 -10.18
C MET A 39 27.36 -5.79 -8.97
N PHE A 40 28.04 -5.74 -7.81
CA PHE A 40 27.55 -5.07 -6.61
C PHE A 40 28.02 -3.61 -6.50
N GLU A 41 28.80 -3.12 -7.47
CA GLU A 41 29.21 -1.73 -7.54
C GLU A 41 28.71 -1.09 -8.84
N TRP A 42 27.78 -0.16 -8.73
CA TRP A 42 27.12 0.47 -9.87
C TRP A 42 27.53 1.93 -9.98
N HIS A 43 28.03 2.31 -11.14
CA HIS A 43 28.31 3.70 -11.45
C HIS A 43 27.10 4.32 -12.12
N CYS A 44 26.71 5.49 -11.66
CA CYS A 44 25.54 6.21 -12.14
C CYS A 44 25.90 7.66 -12.46
N ASN A 45 25.19 8.24 -13.42
CA ASN A 45 25.23 9.67 -13.73
C ASN A 45 23.82 10.22 -13.68
N ILE A 46 23.68 11.38 -13.03
CA ILE A 46 22.48 12.22 -13.09
C ILE A 46 22.91 13.57 -13.62
N GLN A 47 22.36 13.99 -14.75
CA GLN A 47 22.58 15.32 -15.31
C GLN A 47 21.45 16.25 -14.88
N GLN A 48 21.84 17.41 -14.37
CA GLN A 48 20.90 18.48 -14.06
C GLN A 48 21.54 19.82 -14.41
N ASP A 49 20.86 20.58 -15.28
CA ASP A 49 21.43 21.75 -15.94
C ASP A 49 22.80 21.41 -16.57
N ASP A 50 23.84 22.18 -16.25
CA ASP A 50 25.21 21.99 -16.76
C ASP A 50 26.10 21.17 -15.81
N VAL A 51 25.50 20.44 -14.86
CA VAL A 51 26.19 19.62 -13.85
C VAL A 51 25.89 18.14 -14.07
N ILE A 52 26.93 17.32 -14.12
CA ILE A 52 26.81 15.85 -14.10
C ILE A 52 27.27 15.37 -12.73
N TYR A 53 26.32 14.82 -11.97
CA TYR A 53 26.55 14.17 -10.70
C TYR A 53 26.91 12.72 -10.96
N HIS A 54 28.20 12.39 -10.85
CA HIS A 54 28.66 11.01 -10.84
C HIS A 54 28.54 10.44 -9.44
N LEU A 55 27.93 9.26 -9.31
CA LEU A 55 27.84 8.56 -8.03
C LEU A 55 28.03 7.06 -8.18
N ILE A 56 28.36 6.41 -7.08
CA ILE A 56 28.52 4.96 -6.98
C ILE A 56 27.45 4.45 -6.02
N LEU A 57 26.68 3.46 -6.47
CA LEU A 57 25.79 2.67 -5.62
C LEU A 57 26.50 1.36 -5.23
N PHE A 58 26.61 1.12 -3.93
CA PHE A 58 27.12 -0.13 -3.39
C PHE A 58 25.93 -1.01 -2.95
N MET A 59 25.70 -2.08 -3.68
CA MET A 59 24.62 -3.03 -3.44
C MET A 59 25.05 -4.05 -2.37
N PRO A 60 24.23 -4.34 -1.36
CA PRO A 60 24.56 -5.34 -0.35
C PRO A 60 24.45 -6.76 -0.92
N HIS A 61 25.20 -7.71 -0.36
CA HIS A 61 25.17 -9.11 -0.83
C HIS A 61 23.83 -9.83 -0.60
N ASN A 62 22.97 -9.27 0.26
CA ASN A 62 21.61 -9.72 0.48
C ASN A 62 20.54 -8.84 -0.20
N TYR A 63 20.93 -7.97 -1.14
CA TYR A 63 20.00 -7.19 -1.97
C TYR A 63 18.89 -8.09 -2.54
N PRO A 64 17.62 -7.67 -2.53
CA PRO A 64 17.10 -6.34 -2.17
C PRO A 64 16.64 -6.21 -0.71
N PHE A 65 16.99 -7.16 0.16
CA PHE A 65 16.50 -7.14 1.55
C PHE A 65 17.03 -5.96 2.35
N GLU A 66 18.25 -5.51 2.03
CA GLU A 66 18.84 -4.28 2.54
C GLU A 66 19.01 -3.26 1.41
N SER A 67 19.01 -1.99 1.81
CA SER A 67 19.19 -0.86 0.90
C SER A 67 20.61 -0.80 0.35
N PRO A 68 20.80 -0.24 -0.85
CA PRO A 68 22.13 0.18 -1.28
C PRO A 68 22.67 1.31 -0.39
N SER A 69 23.97 1.54 -0.50
CA SER A 69 24.67 2.76 -0.07
C SER A 69 25.03 3.58 -1.29
N ALA A 70 25.14 4.91 -1.14
CA ALA A 70 25.49 5.81 -2.25
C ALA A 70 26.61 6.78 -1.89
N GLU A 71 27.55 6.96 -2.81
CA GLU A 71 28.64 7.93 -2.68
C GLU A 71 28.77 8.79 -3.93
N PHE A 72 28.77 10.11 -3.77
CA PHE A 72 28.99 11.07 -4.84
C PHE A 72 30.49 11.33 -5.07
N LEU A 73 30.88 11.46 -6.34
CA LEU A 73 32.25 11.77 -6.75
C LEU A 73 32.30 12.92 -7.77
N PRO A 74 33.26 13.86 -7.63
CA PRO A 74 34.30 13.91 -6.60
C PRO A 74 33.74 14.32 -5.24
N LYS A 75 34.55 14.16 -4.19
CA LYS A 75 34.25 14.77 -2.89
C LYS A 75 34.11 16.29 -3.06
N GLY A 76 33.20 16.89 -2.31
CA GLY A 76 33.03 18.34 -2.25
C GLY A 76 31.82 18.90 -2.99
N PHE A 77 30.95 18.07 -3.56
CA PHE A 77 29.64 18.54 -4.02
C PHE A 77 28.90 19.24 -2.87
N ALA A 78 28.36 20.42 -3.16
CA ALA A 78 27.61 21.24 -2.23
C ALA A 78 26.10 21.05 -2.43
N PHE A 79 25.38 20.92 -1.32
CA PHE A 79 23.92 20.80 -1.27
C PHE A 79 23.36 21.86 -0.31
N SER A 80 22.22 22.46 -0.61
CA SER A 80 21.59 23.48 0.26
C SER A 80 20.94 22.89 1.53
N GLY A 81 20.95 21.57 1.68
CA GLY A 81 20.48 20.84 2.85
C GLY A 81 21.00 19.40 2.87
N GLY A 82 20.83 18.72 4.01
CA GLY A 82 21.28 17.34 4.21
C GLY A 82 22.70 17.24 4.79
N ALA A 83 22.86 16.38 5.79
CA ALA A 83 24.18 16.05 6.33
C ALA A 83 24.96 15.22 5.30
N THR A 84 26.28 15.41 5.27
CA THR A 84 27.19 14.61 4.46
C THR A 84 28.24 13.96 5.35
N MET A 85 28.79 12.84 4.89
CA MET A 85 29.93 12.19 5.53
C MET A 85 30.90 11.62 4.50
N ASP A 86 32.12 11.38 4.92
CA ASP A 86 33.10 10.70 4.08
C ASP A 86 32.72 9.25 3.84
N GLY A 87 32.70 8.86 2.57
CA GLY A 87 32.58 7.48 2.12
C GLY A 87 33.93 6.84 1.84
N LYS A 88 33.89 5.61 1.31
CA LYS A 88 35.07 4.84 0.90
C LYS A 88 35.81 5.49 -0.27
N LYS A 89 35.07 6.03 -1.24
CA LYS A 89 35.56 6.64 -2.48
C LYS A 89 35.10 8.09 -2.64
N GLY A 90 33.94 8.45 -2.11
CA GLY A 90 33.30 9.74 -2.31
C GLY A 90 32.68 10.33 -1.05
N THR A 91 31.60 11.08 -1.23
CA THR A 91 30.81 11.68 -0.15
C THR A 91 29.44 11.03 -0.08
N LYS A 92 29.06 10.53 1.09
CA LYS A 92 27.71 10.03 1.35
C LYS A 92 26.79 11.18 1.72
N VAL A 93 25.54 11.11 1.27
CA VAL A 93 24.51 12.12 1.54
C VAL A 93 23.38 11.50 2.35
N CYS A 94 22.89 12.23 3.35
CA CYS A 94 21.80 11.79 4.20
C CYS A 94 20.48 11.74 3.44
N LEU A 95 20.08 10.53 3.04
CA LEU A 95 18.80 10.26 2.39
C LEU A 95 18.18 8.99 2.97
N ASN A 96 16.88 9.05 3.24
CA ASN A 96 16.13 7.96 3.88
C ASN A 96 16.07 6.67 3.05
N ILE A 97 16.28 6.76 1.74
CA ILE A 97 16.32 5.60 0.85
C ILE A 97 17.60 4.77 1.02
N PHE A 98 18.65 5.35 1.61
CA PHE A 98 19.89 4.67 1.94
C PHE A 98 19.99 4.40 3.45
N SER A 99 20.69 3.33 3.81
CA SER A 99 20.97 2.98 5.21
C SER A 99 22.13 3.78 5.81
N ASP A 100 22.82 4.60 5.00
CA ASP A 100 24.05 5.31 5.37
C ASP A 100 23.92 6.18 6.64
N PHE A 101 22.73 6.74 6.88
CA PHE A 101 22.45 7.59 8.04
C PHE A 101 21.41 6.99 8.99
N ALA A 102 21.06 5.71 8.83
CA ALA A 102 20.02 5.04 9.63
C ALA A 102 20.34 4.99 11.14
N MET A 103 21.61 5.13 11.52
CA MET A 103 22.03 5.21 12.93
C MET A 103 21.68 6.55 13.59
N TYR A 104 21.53 7.62 12.80
CA TYR A 104 21.17 8.95 13.28
C TYR A 104 19.66 9.22 13.20
N HIS A 105 18.93 8.46 12.38
CA HIS A 105 17.51 8.64 12.11
C HIS A 105 16.68 7.39 12.49
N THR A 106 16.47 7.20 13.79
CA THR A 106 15.64 6.09 14.29
C THR A 106 14.17 6.21 13.88
N GLU A 107 13.70 7.43 13.62
CA GLU A 107 12.33 7.75 13.21
C GLU A 107 11.94 7.15 11.86
N TRP A 108 12.90 6.96 10.94
CA TRP A 108 12.64 6.40 9.61
C TRP A 108 12.22 4.93 9.64
N LYS A 109 12.54 4.20 10.71
CA LYS A 109 12.24 2.78 10.83
C LYS A 109 10.74 2.50 10.97
N ASN A 110 9.99 3.40 11.58
CA ASN A 110 8.59 3.17 11.96
C ASN A 110 7.59 3.98 11.13
N GLN A 111 8.07 4.75 10.15
CA GLN A 111 7.21 5.62 9.35
C GLN A 111 6.78 4.90 8.06
N LYS A 112 5.46 4.70 7.91
CA LYS A 112 4.85 4.04 6.75
C LYS A 112 5.22 4.78 5.46
N GLY A 113 5.76 4.05 4.48
CA GLY A 113 6.14 4.59 3.17
C GLY A 113 7.45 5.40 3.12
N PHE A 114 8.21 5.49 4.22
CA PHE A 114 9.46 6.27 4.26
C PHE A 114 10.69 5.39 4.14
N GLY A 115 11.64 5.75 3.27
CA GLY A 115 12.92 5.06 3.10
C GLY A 115 12.84 3.72 2.36
N TRP A 116 13.91 2.91 2.42
CA TRP A 116 14.04 1.70 1.58
C TRP A 116 12.93 0.67 1.78
N SER A 117 12.39 0.18 0.67
CA SER A 117 11.64 -1.08 0.62
C SER A 117 12.33 -2.03 -0.36
N PRO A 118 12.37 -3.35 -0.09
CA PRO A 118 12.85 -4.34 -1.06
C PRO A 118 12.11 -4.31 -2.40
N GLY A 119 10.90 -3.73 -2.41
CA GLY A 119 10.13 -3.48 -3.62
C GLY A 119 10.70 -2.42 -4.55
N TYR A 120 11.66 -1.61 -4.10
CA TYR A 120 12.26 -0.56 -4.90
C TYR A 120 13.37 -1.08 -5.79
N SER A 121 13.50 -0.50 -6.98
CA SER A 121 14.58 -0.79 -7.92
C SER A 121 15.64 0.31 -7.94
N THR A 122 16.74 0.03 -8.61
CA THR A 122 17.80 0.99 -8.91
C THR A 122 17.23 2.23 -9.59
N GLN A 123 16.27 2.07 -10.50
CA GLN A 123 15.56 3.21 -11.11
C GLN A 123 14.81 4.04 -10.06
N THR A 124 14.10 3.40 -9.14
CA THR A 124 13.38 4.09 -8.04
C THR A 124 14.36 4.89 -7.16
N VAL A 125 15.53 4.32 -6.87
CA VAL A 125 16.61 4.98 -6.11
C VAL A 125 17.10 6.23 -6.85
N LEU A 126 17.40 6.11 -8.13
CA LEU A 126 17.90 7.22 -8.95
C LEU A 126 16.84 8.32 -9.11
N MET A 127 15.56 7.97 -9.23
CA MET A 127 14.48 8.96 -9.28
C MET A 127 14.35 9.75 -7.97
N ASN A 128 14.51 9.10 -6.81
CA ASN A 128 14.55 9.80 -5.52
C ASN A 128 15.77 10.75 -5.45
N LEU A 129 16.91 10.32 -5.99
CA LEU A 129 18.10 11.16 -6.07
C LEU A 129 17.91 12.38 -6.98
N VAL A 130 17.27 12.21 -8.15
CA VAL A 130 16.92 13.33 -9.04
C VAL A 130 16.07 14.37 -8.30
N ALA A 131 15.03 13.94 -7.58
CA ALA A 131 14.18 14.83 -6.80
C ALA A 131 14.98 15.57 -5.71
N PHE A 132 15.84 14.85 -4.97
CA PHE A 132 16.71 15.45 -3.96
C PHE A 132 17.68 16.49 -4.55
N LEU A 133 18.33 16.19 -5.68
CA LEU A 133 19.24 17.12 -6.34
C LEU A 133 18.50 18.38 -6.81
N ALA A 134 17.27 18.24 -7.30
CA ALA A 134 16.42 19.37 -7.63
C ALA A 134 16.04 20.25 -6.45
N GLU A 135 15.71 19.66 -5.30
CA GLU A 135 15.38 20.40 -4.09
C GLU A 135 16.61 21.08 -3.45
N THR A 136 17.82 20.56 -3.70
CA THR A 136 19.06 21.06 -3.07
C THR A 136 19.91 21.96 -3.96
N ALA A 137 19.47 22.25 -5.18
CA ALA A 137 20.19 23.06 -6.16
C ALA A 137 19.87 24.55 -6.05
N GLY A 138 20.65 25.29 -5.24
CA GLY A 138 20.69 26.76 -5.28
C GLY A 138 21.77 27.30 -6.24
N ASP A 139 21.74 28.59 -6.57
CA ASP A 139 22.66 29.21 -7.55
C ASP A 139 24.14 28.99 -7.20
N TYR A 140 24.50 29.19 -5.93
CA TYR A 140 25.85 28.94 -5.44
C TYR A 140 26.26 27.47 -5.61
N GLN A 141 25.38 26.54 -5.25
CA GLN A 141 25.63 25.10 -5.38
C GLN A 141 25.83 24.72 -6.84
N LYS A 142 25.00 25.24 -7.76
CA LYS A 142 25.12 24.97 -9.20
C LYS A 142 26.48 25.38 -9.73
N ASP A 143 26.95 26.59 -9.42
CA ASP A 143 28.25 27.08 -9.88
C ASP A 143 29.43 26.29 -9.32
N ALA A 144 29.39 25.97 -8.02
CA ALA A 144 30.44 25.17 -7.37
C ALA A 144 30.47 23.74 -7.94
N ASN A 145 29.31 23.10 -8.04
CA ASN A 145 29.17 21.72 -8.50
C ASN A 145 29.51 21.59 -9.99
N ARG A 146 29.21 22.60 -10.80
CA ARG A 146 29.59 22.68 -12.22
C ARG A 146 31.11 22.61 -12.40
N LYS A 147 31.85 23.38 -11.60
CA LYS A 147 33.33 23.37 -11.65
C LYS A 147 33.89 22.01 -11.24
N LEU A 148 33.33 21.40 -10.19
CA LEU A 148 33.73 20.07 -9.72
C LEU A 148 33.45 19.00 -10.79
N SER A 149 32.24 19.01 -11.35
CA SER A 149 31.82 18.07 -12.38
C SER A 149 32.71 18.13 -13.62
N LYS A 150 33.01 19.34 -14.13
CA LYS A 150 33.86 19.54 -15.33
C LYS A 150 35.29 19.04 -15.17
N ASN A 151 35.83 19.15 -13.96
CA ASN A 151 37.23 18.79 -13.67
C ASN A 151 37.40 17.33 -13.21
N PHE A 152 36.30 16.60 -13.04
CA PHE A 152 36.36 15.25 -12.49
C PHE A 152 36.64 14.19 -13.56
N LYS A 153 37.49 13.23 -13.19
CA LYS A 153 37.72 11.99 -13.92
C LYS A 153 37.66 10.82 -12.95
N CYS A 154 36.72 9.90 -13.17
CA CYS A 154 36.61 8.70 -12.37
C CYS A 154 37.73 7.71 -12.73
N LYS A 155 38.40 7.17 -11.71
CA LYS A 155 39.51 6.21 -11.91
C LYS A 155 39.01 4.81 -12.24
N ASP A 156 37.82 4.44 -11.76
CA ASP A 156 37.32 3.07 -11.84
C ASP A 156 36.60 2.81 -13.16
N CYS A 157 35.76 3.74 -13.61
CA CYS A 157 34.95 3.58 -14.82
C CYS A 157 35.39 4.49 -15.99
N GLY A 158 36.34 5.39 -15.77
CA GLY A 158 36.83 6.31 -16.79
C GLY A 158 35.89 7.48 -17.14
N HIS A 159 34.78 7.65 -16.42
CA HIS A 159 33.85 8.78 -16.57
C HIS A 159 34.60 10.11 -16.58
N THR A 160 34.24 10.99 -17.51
CA THR A 160 34.56 12.42 -17.50
C THR A 160 33.33 13.23 -17.87
N TYR A 161 33.38 14.54 -17.63
CA TYR A 161 32.32 15.45 -18.04
C TYR A 161 32.01 15.38 -19.55
N SER A 162 33.04 15.32 -20.40
CA SER A 162 32.88 15.26 -21.87
C SER A 162 32.54 13.85 -22.40
N LYS A 163 32.81 12.81 -21.61
CA LYS A 163 32.50 11.42 -21.94
C LYS A 163 31.90 10.75 -20.71
N PRO A 164 30.62 11.04 -20.39
CA PRO A 164 29.97 10.43 -19.25
C PRO A 164 29.91 8.91 -19.42
N TYR A 165 30.29 8.19 -18.36
CA TYR A 165 30.14 6.75 -18.28
C TYR A 165 29.43 6.34 -16.99
N PRO A 166 28.36 5.54 -17.04
CA PRO A 166 27.63 5.10 -18.23
C PRO A 166 27.11 6.30 -19.06
N ALA A 167 26.88 6.09 -20.35
CA ALA A 167 26.43 7.16 -21.23
C ALA A 167 25.03 7.63 -20.81
N LEU A 168 24.84 8.95 -20.73
CA LEU A 168 23.53 9.54 -20.52
C LEU A 168 22.70 9.39 -21.80
N SER A 169 21.41 9.09 -21.64
CA SER A 169 20.45 9.18 -22.73
C SER A 169 20.39 10.63 -23.21
N ALA A 170 20.42 10.85 -24.52
CA ALA A 170 20.20 12.18 -25.06
C ALA A 170 18.78 12.64 -24.71
N ASP A 171 18.59 13.94 -24.46
CA ASP A 171 17.28 14.56 -24.29
C ASP A 171 16.43 14.35 -25.57
N ASP A 172 15.70 13.24 -25.63
CA ASP A 172 14.64 13.08 -26.61
C ASP A 172 13.43 13.91 -26.15
N THR A 173 13.50 15.22 -26.41
CA THR A 173 12.32 16.10 -26.41
C THR A 173 11.31 15.76 -27.52
N ALA A 174 11.44 14.60 -28.18
CA ALA A 174 10.53 14.12 -29.22
C ALA A 174 10.48 12.58 -29.30
N ALA A 175 10.27 11.87 -28.19
CA ALA A 175 9.82 10.48 -28.26
C ALA A 175 8.28 10.44 -28.24
N GLU A 176 7.67 10.54 -29.43
CA GLU A 176 6.29 10.10 -29.63
C GLU A 176 6.11 8.73 -28.97
N LYS A 177 5.12 8.62 -28.06
CA LYS A 177 4.64 7.35 -27.54
C LYS A 177 4.16 6.50 -28.71
N LYS A 178 5.05 5.68 -29.27
CA LYS A 178 4.66 4.54 -30.10
C LYS A 178 3.89 3.61 -29.17
N THR A 179 2.58 3.74 -29.21
CA THR A 179 1.66 2.73 -28.70
C THR A 179 2.09 1.37 -29.29
N PRO A 180 2.22 0.32 -28.46
CA PRO A 180 2.58 -0.98 -28.98
C PRO A 180 1.49 -1.39 -29.98
N LYS A 181 1.89 -1.60 -31.24
CA LYS A 181 1.03 -2.21 -32.25
C LYS A 181 0.60 -3.56 -31.68
N LYS A 182 -0.69 -3.71 -31.35
CA LYS A 182 -1.31 -5.02 -31.08
C LYS A 182 -0.99 -5.91 -32.27
N GLY A 183 -0.05 -6.83 -32.08
CA GLY A 183 0.17 -7.93 -32.99
C GLY A 183 -1.13 -8.73 -33.08
N LYS A 184 -1.75 -8.72 -34.26
CA LYS A 184 -2.69 -9.76 -34.63
C LYS A 184 -1.88 -11.03 -34.84
N GLY A 185 -1.88 -11.90 -33.84
CA GLY A 185 -1.38 -13.26 -33.91
C GLY A 185 -2.22 -14.13 -32.99
N LYS A 186 -3.08 -14.96 -33.59
CA LYS A 186 -3.71 -16.09 -32.92
C LYS A 186 -2.59 -16.97 -32.35
N ASP A 187 -2.70 -17.36 -31.09
CA ASP A 187 -2.46 -18.73 -30.62
C ASP A 187 -3.16 -18.90 -29.26
N ASP A 188 -4.03 -19.90 -29.18
CA ASP A 188 -4.86 -20.29 -28.02
C ASP A 188 -4.01 -21.01 -26.96
N ALA A 189 -2.95 -20.34 -26.50
CA ALA A 189 -2.10 -20.78 -25.42
C ALA A 189 -2.49 -20.00 -24.16
N SER A 190 -3.28 -20.63 -23.29
CA SER A 190 -3.52 -20.28 -21.87
C SER A 190 -2.79 -19.00 -21.44
N GLU A 191 -3.48 -17.86 -21.50
CA GLU A 191 -2.91 -16.55 -21.14
C GLU A 191 -2.39 -16.60 -19.69
N CYS A 192 -1.08 -16.73 -19.54
CA CYS A 192 -0.43 -16.72 -18.24
C CYS A 192 -0.55 -15.31 -17.65
N PRO A 193 -1.08 -15.14 -16.43
CA PRO A 193 -1.28 -13.81 -15.86
C PRO A 193 0.07 -13.09 -15.65
N GLU A 194 0.11 -11.80 -15.96
CA GLU A 194 1.26 -10.93 -15.71
C GLU A 194 1.37 -10.59 -14.22
N ILE A 195 1.90 -11.54 -13.45
CA ILE A 195 2.17 -11.38 -12.03
C ILE A 195 3.68 -11.23 -11.84
N ILE A 196 4.09 -10.27 -11.03
CA ILE A 196 5.49 -10.00 -10.69
C ILE A 196 5.63 -10.08 -9.17
N ASP A 197 6.64 -10.80 -8.70
CA ASP A 197 7.06 -10.74 -7.29
C ASP A 197 7.62 -9.34 -7.00
N TYR A 198 6.97 -8.58 -6.12
CA TYR A 198 7.40 -7.20 -5.89
C TYR A 198 8.82 -7.10 -5.31
N ILE A 199 9.28 -8.12 -4.56
CA ILE A 199 10.61 -8.17 -3.94
C ILE A 199 11.65 -8.66 -4.96
N SER A 200 11.47 -9.84 -5.54
CA SER A 200 12.52 -10.40 -6.42
C SER A 200 12.47 -9.85 -7.85
N LYS A 201 11.36 -9.22 -8.24
CA LYS A 201 11.01 -8.81 -9.61
C LYS A 201 10.89 -9.97 -10.60
N ASP A 202 10.92 -11.21 -10.11
CA ASP A 202 10.69 -12.38 -10.94
C ASP A 202 9.24 -12.39 -11.44
N ARG A 203 9.06 -12.76 -12.70
CA ARG A 203 7.74 -12.98 -13.28
C ARG A 203 7.20 -14.34 -12.83
N PHE A 204 5.90 -14.40 -12.60
CA PHE A 204 5.18 -15.65 -12.44
C PHE A 204 5.37 -16.50 -13.70
N VAL A 205 5.72 -17.78 -13.49
CA VAL A 205 5.86 -18.76 -14.56
C VAL A 205 4.86 -19.86 -14.31
N LEU A 206 3.99 -20.10 -15.29
CA LEU A 206 3.01 -21.18 -15.23
C LEU A 206 3.70 -22.54 -15.22
N ARG A 207 3.79 -23.15 -14.04
CA ARG A 207 4.32 -24.50 -13.81
C ARG A 207 3.76 -25.08 -12.51
N THR A 208 3.82 -26.39 -12.36
CA THR A 208 3.45 -27.06 -11.10
C THR A 208 4.46 -26.72 -10.01
N PRO A 209 4.04 -26.06 -8.91
CA PRO A 209 4.94 -25.75 -7.80
C PRO A 209 5.40 -27.02 -7.10
N LYS A 210 6.71 -27.16 -6.88
CA LYS A 210 7.32 -28.32 -6.18
C LYS A 210 7.45 -28.13 -4.67
N SER A 211 7.40 -26.88 -4.21
CA SER A 211 7.53 -26.52 -2.80
C SER A 211 6.75 -25.24 -2.52
N ARG A 212 6.57 -24.92 -1.23
CA ARG A 212 5.93 -23.66 -0.80
C ARG A 212 6.65 -22.42 -1.32
N ASP A 213 7.94 -22.51 -1.61
CA ASP A 213 8.76 -21.37 -2.06
C ASP A 213 8.41 -20.98 -3.50
N GLN A 214 7.86 -21.91 -4.28
CA GLN A 214 7.40 -21.67 -5.65
C GLN A 214 5.93 -21.20 -5.72
N LEU A 215 5.24 -21.14 -4.57
CA LEU A 215 3.90 -20.57 -4.50
C LEU A 215 3.98 -19.05 -4.60
N TYR A 216 2.92 -18.45 -5.13
CA TYR A 216 2.72 -17.01 -5.19
C TYR A 216 1.50 -16.69 -4.36
N GLY A 217 1.57 -15.60 -3.63
CA GLY A 217 0.59 -15.27 -2.63
C GLY A 217 0.59 -13.80 -2.28
N TYR A 218 -0.20 -13.47 -1.27
CA TYR A 218 -0.20 -12.16 -0.62
C TYR A 218 0.36 -12.26 0.78
N GLY A 219 1.09 -11.21 1.19
CA GLY A 219 1.39 -10.99 2.59
C GLY A 219 0.16 -10.46 3.33
N LEU A 220 -0.04 -10.90 4.57
CA LEU A 220 -1.11 -10.41 5.43
C LEU A 220 -0.53 -9.54 6.56
N VAL A 221 -1.15 -8.39 6.78
CA VAL A 221 -0.81 -7.44 7.82
C VAL A 221 -1.76 -7.63 8.99
N VAL A 222 -1.22 -7.60 10.20
CA VAL A 222 -1.99 -7.58 11.45
C VAL A 222 -1.81 -6.23 12.10
N SER A 223 -2.92 -5.51 12.30
CA SER A 223 -2.93 -4.18 12.89
C SER A 223 -3.97 -4.08 14.00
N GLY A 224 -4.04 -2.94 14.69
CA GLY A 224 -4.97 -2.73 15.80
C GLY A 224 -4.49 -3.34 17.13
N PRO A 225 -5.24 -3.10 18.22
CA PRO A 225 -4.84 -3.56 19.54
C PRO A 225 -5.03 -5.08 19.70
N PRO A 226 -4.30 -5.75 20.62
CA PRO A 226 -4.37 -7.20 20.79
C PRO A 226 -5.77 -7.77 21.05
N HIS A 227 -6.65 -6.99 21.68
CA HIS A 227 -8.04 -7.39 21.98
C HIS A 227 -9.00 -7.21 20.80
N ARG A 228 -8.57 -6.53 19.73
CA ARG A 228 -9.34 -6.32 18.49
C ARG A 228 -8.38 -6.17 17.29
N PRO A 229 -7.70 -7.26 16.90
CA PRO A 229 -6.82 -7.21 15.75
C PRO A 229 -7.62 -7.06 14.46
N ALA A 230 -7.06 -6.34 13.51
CA ALA A 230 -7.53 -6.19 12.15
C ALA A 230 -6.55 -6.89 11.20
N LEU A 231 -7.09 -7.66 10.26
CA LEU A 231 -6.33 -8.37 9.25
C LEU A 231 -6.54 -7.69 7.90
N THR A 232 -5.45 -7.28 7.26
CA THR A 232 -5.50 -6.62 5.94
C THR A 232 -4.41 -7.18 5.03
N THR A 233 -4.39 -6.76 3.77
CA THR A 233 -3.32 -7.09 2.84
C THR A 233 -3.07 -5.92 1.88
N PRO A 234 -1.80 -5.61 1.55
CA PRO A 234 -1.49 -4.60 0.54
C PRO A 234 -1.84 -5.06 -0.89
N CYS A 235 -2.26 -6.31 -1.07
CA CYS A 235 -2.58 -6.90 -2.39
C CYS A 235 -1.37 -6.91 -3.36
N GLU A 236 -0.16 -7.05 -2.82
CA GLU A 236 1.08 -7.15 -3.59
C GLU A 236 1.52 -8.61 -3.70
N PHE A 237 1.66 -9.12 -4.93
CA PHE A 237 2.11 -10.49 -5.15
C PHE A 237 3.58 -10.67 -4.77
N LEU A 238 3.86 -11.73 -4.03
CA LEU A 238 5.22 -12.22 -3.81
C LEU A 238 5.25 -13.74 -3.80
N SER A 239 6.43 -14.29 -4.10
CA SER A 239 6.69 -15.71 -4.00
C SER A 239 6.94 -16.12 -2.54
N GLY A 240 6.70 -17.39 -2.25
CA GLY A 240 7.11 -18.00 -0.99
C GLY A 240 8.63 -17.91 -0.79
N GLU A 241 9.43 -18.03 -1.86
CA GLU A 241 10.88 -17.86 -1.81
C GLU A 241 11.23 -16.48 -1.25
N SER A 242 10.64 -15.41 -1.78
CA SER A 242 10.88 -14.04 -1.28
C SER A 242 10.42 -13.87 0.17
N PHE A 243 9.20 -14.30 0.49
CA PHE A 243 8.64 -14.16 1.85
C PHE A 243 9.49 -14.91 2.89
N PHE A 244 9.70 -16.21 2.70
CA PHE A 244 10.38 -17.04 3.71
C PHE A 244 11.89 -16.73 3.79
N ASN A 245 12.56 -16.40 2.68
CA ASN A 245 13.97 -16.03 2.73
C ASN A 245 14.17 -14.68 3.41
N MET A 246 13.31 -13.69 3.16
CA MET A 246 13.40 -12.40 3.83
C MET A 246 13.12 -12.56 5.33
N GLN A 247 12.09 -13.32 5.71
CA GLN A 247 11.80 -13.66 7.09
C GLN A 247 13.00 -14.33 7.78
N THR A 248 13.71 -15.24 7.09
CA THR A 248 14.89 -15.91 7.64
C THR A 248 16.11 -15.00 7.72
N SER A 249 16.28 -14.09 6.76
CA SER A 249 17.48 -13.26 6.64
C SER A 249 17.43 -12.01 7.51
N VAL A 250 16.26 -11.37 7.61
CA VAL A 250 16.05 -10.08 8.27
C VAL A 250 15.15 -10.21 9.51
N GLY A 251 14.45 -11.33 9.68
CA GLY A 251 13.53 -11.55 10.80
C GLY A 251 12.15 -10.93 10.61
N VAL A 252 11.95 -10.15 9.55
CA VAL A 252 10.71 -9.44 9.26
C VAL A 252 10.54 -9.28 7.75
N VAL A 253 9.29 -9.32 7.28
CA VAL A 253 8.93 -9.07 5.88
C VAL A 253 8.05 -7.82 5.84
N HIS A 254 8.30 -6.93 4.88
CA HIS A 254 7.57 -5.66 4.75
C HIS A 254 7.00 -5.50 3.36
N SER A 255 5.79 -4.94 3.25
CA SER A 255 5.21 -4.46 2.00
C SER A 255 6.04 -3.31 1.39
N THR A 256 5.69 -2.89 0.17
CA THR A 256 6.31 -1.69 -0.44
C THR A 256 6.14 -0.45 0.45
N LEU A 257 5.00 -0.34 1.14
CA LEU A 257 4.70 0.76 2.07
C LEU A 257 5.19 0.52 3.50
N LYS A 258 6.08 -0.45 3.74
CA LYS A 258 6.64 -0.79 5.06
C LYS A 258 5.63 -1.32 6.09
N GLU A 259 4.56 -1.96 5.63
CA GLU A 259 3.67 -2.67 6.53
C GLU A 259 4.22 -4.07 6.79
N GLU A 260 4.32 -4.46 8.05
CA GLU A 260 4.84 -5.78 8.41
C GLU A 260 3.89 -6.89 7.99
N LEU A 261 4.41 -7.83 7.18
CA LEU A 261 3.68 -8.98 6.66
C LEU A 261 3.91 -10.17 7.59
N LYS A 262 2.90 -10.50 8.40
CA LYS A 262 2.96 -11.57 9.42
C LYS A 262 2.70 -12.96 8.87
N PHE A 263 1.92 -13.06 7.78
CA PHE A 263 1.55 -14.33 7.18
C PHE A 263 1.68 -14.29 5.66
N PHE A 264 1.91 -15.46 5.07
CA PHE A 264 1.88 -15.68 3.63
C PHE A 264 0.63 -16.47 3.24
N LEU A 265 -0.30 -15.83 2.55
CA LEU A 265 -1.52 -16.45 2.04
C LEU A 265 -1.31 -16.84 0.57
N PRO A 266 -1.19 -18.13 0.22
CA PRO A 266 -1.07 -18.53 -1.17
C PRO A 266 -2.38 -18.24 -1.90
N MET A 267 -2.28 -17.68 -3.11
CA MET A 267 -3.44 -17.27 -3.89
C MET A 267 -3.75 -18.29 -4.97
N TYR A 268 -5.03 -18.48 -5.29
CA TYR A 268 -5.45 -19.27 -6.45
C TYR A 268 -5.28 -18.44 -7.74
N ILE A 269 -4.20 -18.68 -8.47
CA ILE A 269 -3.85 -17.93 -9.69
C ILE A 269 -4.28 -18.68 -10.96
N HIS A 270 -3.98 -19.97 -11.03
CA HIS A 270 -4.25 -20.86 -12.17
C HIS A 270 -4.45 -22.29 -11.65
N PRO A 271 -5.26 -23.16 -12.27
CA PRO A 271 -5.47 -24.55 -11.83
C PRO A 271 -4.17 -25.31 -11.48
N THR A 272 -3.16 -25.24 -12.35
CA THR A 272 -1.84 -25.87 -12.13
C THR A 272 -1.13 -25.38 -10.87
N HIS A 273 -1.24 -24.09 -10.55
CA HIS A 273 -0.66 -23.49 -9.36
C HIS A 273 -1.52 -23.77 -8.12
N GLY A 274 -2.84 -23.59 -8.25
CA GLY A 274 -3.85 -23.83 -7.23
C GLY A 274 -3.89 -25.28 -6.73
N ALA A 275 -3.56 -26.25 -7.58
CA ALA A 275 -3.45 -27.66 -7.17
C ALA A 275 -2.41 -27.86 -6.04
N ALA A 276 -1.45 -26.96 -5.88
CA ALA A 276 -0.39 -27.05 -4.88
C ALA A 276 -0.61 -26.16 -3.63
N ILE A 277 -1.61 -25.26 -3.62
CA ILE A 277 -1.72 -24.27 -2.52
C ILE A 277 -2.31 -24.84 -1.23
N LYS A 278 -3.08 -25.94 -1.31
CA LYS A 278 -3.94 -26.44 -0.22
C LYS A 278 -3.23 -26.51 1.14
N LYS A 279 -2.08 -27.20 1.20
CA LYS A 279 -1.33 -27.38 2.46
C LYS A 279 -0.87 -26.04 3.05
N THR A 280 -0.35 -25.14 2.23
CA THR A 280 0.11 -23.83 2.71
C THR A 280 -1.08 -22.96 3.12
N PHE A 281 -2.19 -23.02 2.38
CA PHE A 281 -3.43 -22.34 2.73
C PHE A 281 -3.95 -22.78 4.10
N GLU A 282 -4.08 -24.09 4.35
CA GLU A 282 -4.54 -24.64 5.63
C GLU A 282 -3.68 -24.15 6.81
N ASN A 283 -2.36 -24.27 6.67
CA ASN A 283 -1.43 -23.78 7.70
C ASN A 283 -1.58 -22.27 7.97
N THR A 284 -1.76 -21.47 6.91
CA THR A 284 -1.95 -20.03 7.05
C THR A 284 -3.28 -19.68 7.70
N ILE A 285 -4.38 -20.32 7.30
CA ILE A 285 -5.71 -20.11 7.90
C ILE A 285 -5.71 -20.49 9.38
N GLU A 286 -5.09 -21.62 9.75
CA GLU A 286 -4.96 -22.01 11.15
C GLU A 286 -4.12 -21.02 11.96
N ALA A 287 -3.03 -20.49 11.40
CA ALA A 287 -2.20 -19.47 12.04
C ALA A 287 -2.97 -18.16 12.24
N VAL A 288 -3.72 -17.73 11.23
CA VAL A 288 -4.61 -16.56 11.29
C VAL A 288 -5.73 -16.77 12.30
N GLY A 289 -6.31 -17.97 12.39
CA GLY A 289 -7.34 -18.29 13.37
C GLY A 289 -6.92 -18.06 14.82
N LYS A 290 -5.63 -18.20 15.15
CA LYS A 290 -5.10 -17.96 16.50
C LYS A 290 -5.14 -16.48 16.91
N ILE A 291 -5.19 -15.57 15.95
CA ILE A 291 -5.22 -14.13 16.22
C ILE A 291 -6.60 -13.52 15.99
N LEU A 292 -7.47 -14.15 15.22
CA LEU A 292 -8.77 -13.56 14.90
C LEU A 292 -9.70 -13.49 16.13
N PRO A 293 -10.46 -12.39 16.27
CA PRO A 293 -11.40 -12.25 17.37
C PRO A 293 -12.49 -13.33 17.30
N SER A 294 -12.92 -13.79 18.48
CA SER A 294 -13.98 -14.79 18.63
C SER A 294 -13.69 -16.13 17.92
N VAL A 295 -12.43 -16.44 17.66
CA VAL A 295 -11.97 -17.79 17.28
C VAL A 295 -11.42 -18.47 18.53
N ARG A 296 -11.87 -19.71 18.76
CA ARG A 296 -11.50 -20.56 19.91
C ARG A 296 -10.87 -21.85 19.38
N LYS A 297 -10.21 -22.62 20.25
CA LYS A 297 -9.66 -23.95 19.89
C LYS A 297 -10.71 -24.90 19.30
N SER A 298 -11.99 -24.73 19.65
CA SER A 298 -13.11 -25.53 19.15
C SER A 298 -13.74 -24.99 17.86
N THR A 299 -13.30 -23.84 17.34
CA THR A 299 -13.82 -23.28 16.10
C THR A 299 -13.38 -24.16 14.93
N SER A 300 -14.32 -24.55 14.06
CA SER A 300 -14.00 -25.39 12.92
C SER A 300 -13.14 -24.65 11.90
N PHE A 301 -12.44 -25.39 11.06
CA PHE A 301 -11.63 -24.81 9.98
C PHE A 301 -12.48 -23.95 9.04
N GLU A 302 -13.67 -24.44 8.68
CA GLU A 302 -14.61 -23.76 7.79
C GLU A 302 -15.04 -22.39 8.33
N GLU A 303 -15.29 -22.33 9.64
CA GLU A 303 -15.62 -21.09 10.34
C GLU A 303 -14.49 -20.05 10.27
N ILE A 304 -13.24 -20.50 10.33
CA ILE A 304 -12.08 -19.61 10.19
C ILE A 304 -11.98 -19.11 8.75
N VAL A 305 -12.15 -19.97 7.73
CA VAL A 305 -12.13 -19.57 6.32
C VAL A 305 -13.18 -18.50 6.01
N VAL A 306 -14.44 -18.71 6.42
CA VAL A 306 -15.57 -17.78 6.21
C VAL A 306 -15.40 -16.48 7.01
N LYS A 307 -14.54 -16.45 8.02
CA LYS A 307 -14.14 -15.19 8.68
C LYS A 307 -12.98 -14.52 7.95
N THR A 308 -11.92 -15.26 7.62
CA THR A 308 -10.67 -14.71 7.09
C THR A 308 -10.82 -14.11 5.70
N ILE A 309 -11.30 -14.86 4.71
CA ILE A 309 -11.30 -14.40 3.32
C ILE A 309 -12.29 -13.23 3.13
N PRO A 310 -13.54 -13.30 3.63
CA PRO A 310 -14.48 -12.19 3.58
C PRO A 310 -14.00 -10.94 4.32
N ASN A 311 -13.32 -11.11 5.46
CA ASN A 311 -12.68 -9.99 6.17
C ASN A 311 -11.62 -9.31 5.31
N LEU A 312 -10.72 -10.07 4.68
CA LEU A 312 -9.71 -9.52 3.77
C LEU A 312 -10.35 -8.79 2.57
N MET A 313 -11.37 -9.38 1.95
CA MET A 313 -12.08 -8.75 0.83
C MET A 313 -12.75 -7.44 1.25
N ALA A 314 -13.46 -7.44 2.39
CA ALA A 314 -14.11 -6.25 2.92
C ALA A 314 -13.08 -5.16 3.30
N ALA A 315 -11.95 -5.55 3.89
CA ALA A 315 -10.86 -4.64 4.20
C ALA A 315 -10.28 -4.00 2.93
N THR A 316 -10.07 -4.77 1.86
CA THR A 316 -9.62 -4.23 0.57
C THR A 316 -10.60 -3.20 0.01
N VAL A 317 -11.91 -3.44 0.09
CA VAL A 317 -12.95 -2.46 -0.33
C VAL A 317 -12.90 -1.19 0.52
N VAL A 318 -12.69 -1.33 1.83
CA VAL A 318 -12.58 -0.17 2.74
C VAL A 318 -11.34 0.66 2.41
N GLU A 319 -10.17 0.04 2.23
CA GLU A 319 -8.95 0.77 1.85
C GLU A 319 -9.10 1.46 0.49
N PHE A 320 -9.69 0.77 -0.48
CA PHE A 320 -10.05 1.36 -1.78
C PHE A 320 -10.96 2.58 -1.64
N SER A 321 -11.93 2.54 -0.72
CA SER A 321 -12.94 3.60 -0.55
C SER A 321 -12.42 4.83 0.20
N LYS A 322 -11.28 4.76 0.89
CA LYS A 322 -10.70 5.91 1.61
C LYS A 322 -10.19 7.01 0.66
N GLY A 323 -9.95 6.69 -0.62
CA GLY A 323 -9.45 7.65 -1.61
C GLY A 323 -8.03 8.18 -1.34
N THR A 324 -7.36 7.70 -0.28
CA THR A 324 -6.01 8.10 0.12
C THR A 324 -4.92 7.39 -0.68
N GLN A 325 -5.25 6.29 -1.36
CA GLN A 325 -4.42 5.66 -2.37
C GLN A 325 -5.02 6.06 -3.71
N HIS A 326 -4.23 6.68 -4.60
CA HIS A 326 -4.59 6.75 -6.02
C HIS A 326 -5.10 5.37 -6.40
N THR A 327 -6.36 5.28 -6.84
CA THR A 327 -7.13 4.05 -7.06
C THR A 327 -6.25 3.00 -7.75
N SER A 328 -5.56 2.18 -6.96
CA SER A 328 -4.49 1.37 -7.52
C SER A 328 -5.15 0.15 -8.16
N ASP A 329 -4.80 -0.14 -9.41
CA ASP A 329 -5.22 -1.39 -10.07
C ASP A 329 -4.94 -2.60 -9.18
N ASN A 330 -3.91 -2.53 -8.33
CA ASN A 330 -3.57 -3.54 -7.33
C ASN A 330 -4.68 -3.81 -6.31
N SER A 331 -5.38 -2.80 -5.81
CA SER A 331 -6.47 -3.00 -4.83
C SER A 331 -7.65 -3.73 -5.48
N LEU A 332 -8.00 -3.36 -6.72
CA LEU A 332 -9.09 -3.99 -7.48
C LEU A 332 -8.72 -5.43 -7.87
N ASN A 333 -7.53 -5.65 -8.42
CA ASN A 333 -7.00 -6.97 -8.71
C ASN A 333 -6.87 -7.82 -7.43
N GLY A 334 -6.52 -7.19 -6.32
CA GLY A 334 -6.50 -7.76 -4.98
C GLY A 334 -7.84 -8.35 -4.56
N TYR A 335 -8.91 -7.56 -4.69
CA TYR A 335 -10.28 -8.00 -4.40
C TYR A 335 -10.64 -9.24 -5.22
N PHE A 336 -10.45 -9.20 -6.54
CA PHE A 336 -10.79 -10.33 -7.41
C PHE A 336 -9.92 -11.56 -7.14
N ALA A 337 -8.65 -11.39 -6.78
CA ALA A 337 -7.80 -12.50 -6.39
C ALA A 337 -8.32 -13.18 -5.09
N LEU A 338 -8.73 -12.40 -4.10
CA LEU A 338 -9.32 -12.92 -2.86
C LEU A 338 -10.68 -13.58 -3.10
N HIS A 339 -11.51 -13.03 -3.99
CA HIS A 339 -12.77 -13.66 -4.40
C HIS A 339 -12.53 -15.00 -5.10
N ARG A 340 -11.57 -15.08 -6.03
CA ARG A 340 -11.17 -16.36 -6.63
C ARG A 340 -10.68 -17.37 -5.59
N LEU A 341 -9.94 -16.93 -4.57
CA LEU A 341 -9.53 -17.79 -3.46
C LEU A 341 -10.73 -18.27 -2.63
N LEU A 342 -11.75 -17.42 -2.40
CA LEU A 342 -12.99 -17.82 -1.74
C LEU A 342 -13.73 -18.89 -2.55
N LEU A 343 -13.87 -18.70 -3.86
CA LEU A 343 -14.50 -19.68 -4.75
C LEU A 343 -13.73 -21.01 -4.77
N TRP A 344 -12.40 -20.95 -4.86
CA TRP A 344 -11.54 -22.14 -4.77
C TRP A 344 -11.73 -22.86 -3.42
N ALA A 345 -11.82 -22.12 -2.31
CA ALA A 345 -12.05 -22.71 -1.00
C ALA A 345 -13.42 -23.39 -0.93
N LEU A 346 -14.49 -22.75 -1.44
CA LEU A 346 -15.84 -23.32 -1.48
C LEU A 346 -15.89 -24.64 -2.27
N ASP A 347 -15.19 -24.71 -3.40
CA ASP A 347 -15.06 -25.92 -4.21
C ASP A 347 -14.24 -27.01 -3.49
N THR A 348 -13.12 -26.62 -2.85
CA THR A 348 -12.21 -27.55 -2.17
C THR A 348 -12.77 -28.13 -0.88
N TYR A 349 -13.61 -27.36 -0.16
CA TYR A 349 -14.17 -27.73 1.14
C TYR A 349 -15.72 -27.70 1.08
N PRO A 350 -16.38 -28.81 0.74
CA PRO A 350 -17.83 -28.85 0.47
C PRO A 350 -18.74 -28.38 1.60
N LYS A 351 -18.25 -28.37 2.85
CA LYS A 351 -18.99 -27.86 4.01
C LYS A 351 -19.13 -26.34 4.04
N LEU A 352 -18.31 -25.61 3.27
CA LEU A 352 -18.33 -24.15 3.24
C LEU A 352 -19.58 -23.59 2.55
N GLN A 353 -20.00 -24.14 1.40
CA GLN A 353 -21.15 -23.58 0.67
C GLN A 353 -22.43 -23.60 1.52
N PRO A 354 -22.83 -24.72 2.17
CA PRO A 354 -24.00 -24.73 3.05
C PRO A 354 -23.89 -23.76 4.23
N LEU A 355 -22.69 -23.57 4.78
CA LEU A 355 -22.44 -22.62 5.86
C LEU A 355 -22.65 -21.17 5.40
N VAL A 356 -22.14 -20.82 4.22
CA VAL A 356 -22.35 -19.51 3.58
C VAL A 356 -23.84 -19.26 3.34
N GLU A 357 -24.54 -20.21 2.71
CA GLU A 357 -25.97 -20.05 2.43
C GLU A 357 -26.82 -19.93 3.69
N THR A 358 -26.46 -20.65 4.77
CA THR A 358 -27.17 -20.54 6.05
C THR A 358 -27.01 -19.14 6.65
N ARG A 359 -25.81 -18.54 6.58
CA ARG A 359 -25.57 -17.18 7.08
C ARG A 359 -26.29 -16.11 6.26
N LEU A 360 -26.36 -16.29 4.95
CA LEU A 360 -27.11 -15.40 4.06
C LEU A 360 -28.59 -15.50 4.37
N LYS A 361 -29.14 -16.72 4.45
CA LYS A 361 -30.53 -16.98 4.81
C LYS A 361 -30.90 -16.39 6.17
N ASP A 362 -30.12 -16.67 7.21
CA ASP A 362 -30.38 -16.17 8.56
C ASP A 362 -30.47 -14.64 8.57
N PHE A 363 -29.53 -13.97 7.89
CA PHE A 363 -29.57 -12.52 7.77
C PHE A 363 -30.78 -12.05 6.95
N ILE A 364 -31.07 -12.64 5.78
CA ILE A 364 -32.16 -12.17 4.91
C ILE A 364 -33.52 -12.38 5.58
N ASP A 365 -33.76 -13.54 6.18
CA ASP A 365 -35.10 -13.93 6.63
C ASP A 365 -35.40 -13.50 8.07
N ASN A 366 -34.39 -13.25 8.90
CA ASN A 366 -34.59 -13.02 10.35
C ASN A 366 -33.90 -11.73 10.82
N GLU A 367 -34.70 -10.73 11.20
CA GLU A 367 -34.22 -9.42 11.67
C GLU A 367 -33.28 -9.52 12.89
N ASP A 368 -33.52 -10.45 13.82
CA ASP A 368 -32.69 -10.65 15.02
C ASP A 368 -31.27 -11.10 14.66
N LYS A 369 -31.12 -11.79 13.52
CA LYS A 369 -29.85 -12.29 12.99
C LYS A 369 -29.07 -11.23 12.21
N ARG A 370 -29.69 -10.07 11.92
CA ARG A 370 -29.04 -8.94 11.20
C ARG A 370 -28.37 -7.94 12.13
N THR A 371 -28.76 -7.94 13.40
CA THR A 371 -28.30 -6.96 14.40
C THR A 371 -26.78 -6.91 14.50
N LYS A 372 -26.23 -5.77 14.96
CA LYS A 372 -24.77 -5.63 15.19
C LYS A 372 -24.17 -6.69 16.12
N ARG A 373 -24.99 -7.33 16.98
CA ARG A 373 -24.56 -8.44 17.83
C ARG A 373 -24.44 -9.76 17.06
N ALA A 374 -25.38 -10.06 16.17
CA ALA A 374 -25.42 -11.30 15.40
C ALA A 374 -24.54 -11.23 14.14
N CYS A 375 -24.54 -10.09 13.45
CA CYS A 375 -23.71 -9.80 12.27
C CYS A 375 -22.90 -8.50 12.49
N PRO A 376 -21.76 -8.56 13.20
CA PRO A 376 -20.99 -7.35 13.53
C PRO A 376 -20.51 -6.55 12.31
N HIS A 377 -20.15 -7.25 11.23
CA HIS A 377 -19.56 -6.66 10.03
C HIS A 377 -20.39 -7.00 8.78
N ILE A 378 -21.36 -6.14 8.45
CA ILE A 378 -22.20 -6.32 7.25
C ILE A 378 -21.41 -6.25 5.93
N GLY A 379 -20.23 -5.61 5.93
CA GLY A 379 -19.32 -5.63 4.79
C GLY A 379 -18.80 -7.04 4.51
N GLU A 380 -18.39 -7.80 5.53
CA GLU A 380 -17.97 -9.20 5.39
C GLU A 380 -19.12 -10.08 4.91
N TRP A 381 -20.32 -9.83 5.43
CA TRP A 381 -21.53 -10.52 4.96
C TRP A 381 -21.79 -10.27 3.47
N LEU A 382 -21.59 -9.04 2.98
CA LEU A 382 -21.74 -8.73 1.56
C LEU A 382 -20.73 -9.49 0.70
N MET A 383 -19.52 -9.75 1.21
CA MET A 383 -18.53 -10.57 0.50
C MET A 383 -19.00 -12.02 0.37
N LEU A 384 -19.72 -12.55 1.36
CA LEU A 384 -20.33 -13.88 1.26
C LEU A 384 -21.39 -13.96 0.16
N LEU A 385 -22.20 -12.91 0.00
CA LEU A 385 -23.21 -12.84 -1.04
C LEU A 385 -22.60 -12.97 -2.45
N SER A 386 -21.39 -12.42 -2.65
CA SER A 386 -20.67 -12.53 -3.92
C SER A 386 -20.27 -13.96 -4.32
N ALA A 387 -20.36 -14.91 -3.39
CA ALA A 387 -20.07 -16.32 -3.60
C ALA A 387 -21.28 -17.24 -3.35
N SER A 388 -22.48 -16.66 -3.20
CA SER A 388 -23.72 -17.43 -3.07
C SER A 388 -24.13 -18.06 -4.38
N GLN A 389 -24.69 -19.27 -4.29
CA GLN A 389 -25.35 -19.97 -5.39
C GLN A 389 -26.88 -19.89 -5.29
N LYS A 390 -27.43 -19.40 -4.17
CA LYS A 390 -28.87 -19.37 -3.89
C LYS A 390 -29.48 -17.98 -3.81
N TYR A 391 -28.71 -17.00 -3.36
CA TYR A 391 -29.17 -15.63 -3.11
C TYR A 391 -28.42 -14.66 -4.01
N SER A 392 -29.16 -13.73 -4.62
CA SER A 392 -28.59 -12.61 -5.36
C SER A 392 -28.79 -11.30 -4.59
N TRP A 393 -28.27 -10.20 -5.13
CA TRP A 393 -28.54 -8.87 -4.58
C TRP A 393 -30.03 -8.56 -4.47
N LYS A 394 -30.86 -9.08 -5.39
CA LYS A 394 -32.31 -8.82 -5.40
C LYS A 394 -33.00 -9.34 -4.15
N GLU A 395 -32.66 -10.55 -3.69
CA GLU A 395 -33.23 -11.14 -2.47
C GLU A 395 -32.63 -10.49 -1.21
N ALA A 396 -31.37 -10.04 -1.29
CA ALA A 396 -30.62 -9.50 -0.16
C ALA A 396 -30.84 -8.00 0.10
N SER A 397 -31.15 -7.20 -0.92
CA SER A 397 -30.98 -5.75 -0.89
C SER A 397 -31.84 -5.07 0.16
N GLU A 398 -33.08 -5.52 0.33
CA GLU A 398 -33.99 -4.93 1.32
C GLU A 398 -33.43 -5.11 2.74
N ALA A 399 -33.14 -6.35 3.13
CA ALA A 399 -32.58 -6.67 4.44
C ALA A 399 -31.26 -5.94 4.71
N TYR A 400 -30.38 -5.87 3.69
CA TYR A 400 -29.10 -5.19 3.80
C TYR A 400 -29.23 -3.67 3.93
N LEU A 401 -30.05 -3.03 3.08
CA LEU A 401 -30.21 -1.58 3.08
C LEU A 401 -30.87 -1.10 4.37
N TYR A 402 -31.89 -1.81 4.88
CA TYR A 402 -32.50 -1.49 6.18
C TYR A 402 -31.47 -1.52 7.31
N GLU A 403 -30.67 -2.57 7.41
CA GLU A 403 -29.66 -2.68 8.47
C GLU A 403 -28.52 -1.65 8.29
N SER A 404 -28.10 -1.41 7.05
CA SER A 404 -27.11 -0.39 6.72
C SER A 404 -27.57 1.01 7.13
N PHE A 405 -28.82 1.38 6.80
CA PHE A 405 -29.40 2.66 7.19
C PHE A 405 -29.54 2.79 8.71
N ARG A 406 -30.00 1.73 9.40
CA ARG A 406 -30.06 1.70 10.87
C ARG A 406 -28.70 1.94 11.53
N ARG A 407 -27.63 1.30 11.01
CA ARG A 407 -26.26 1.49 11.53
C ARG A 407 -25.69 2.88 11.26
N ASN A 408 -26.19 3.57 10.22
CA ASN A 408 -25.73 4.90 9.85
C ASN A 408 -26.42 6.04 10.61
N VAL A 409 -27.52 5.78 11.33
CA VAL A 409 -28.23 6.80 12.14
C VAL A 409 -27.27 7.55 13.07
N MET A 410 -26.36 6.83 13.76
CA MET A 410 -25.36 7.44 14.64
C MET A 410 -24.48 8.47 13.90
N TRP A 411 -24.08 8.16 12.66
CA TRP A 411 -23.25 9.06 11.85
C TRP A 411 -24.04 10.27 11.33
N TYR A 412 -25.31 10.07 10.98
CA TYR A 412 -26.19 11.17 10.58
C TYR A 412 -26.44 12.14 11.73
N VAL A 413 -26.77 11.63 12.92
CA VAL A 413 -26.98 12.46 14.13
C VAL A 413 -25.68 13.16 14.55
N LYS A 414 -24.52 12.52 14.36
CA LYS A 414 -23.22 13.16 14.60
C LYS A 414 -23.00 14.36 13.68
N ASN A 415 -23.44 14.29 12.42
CA ASN A 415 -23.28 15.37 11.44
C ASN A 415 -24.34 16.46 11.60
N ASP A 416 -25.57 16.09 11.93
CA ASP A 416 -26.66 17.02 12.29
C ASP A 416 -27.44 16.48 13.49
N ALA A 417 -27.17 17.08 14.65
CA ALA A 417 -27.81 16.70 15.91
C ALA A 417 -29.33 16.86 15.87
N LYS A 418 -29.89 17.71 14.98
CA LYS A 418 -31.33 17.91 14.86
C LYS A 418 -32.09 16.65 14.43
N LEU A 419 -31.42 15.77 13.68
CA LEU A 419 -31.98 14.50 13.22
C LEU A 419 -32.33 13.56 14.39
N GLY A 420 -31.66 13.70 15.55
CA GLY A 420 -31.95 12.92 16.75
C GLY A 420 -33.27 13.29 17.43
N TYR A 421 -33.94 14.37 17.00
CA TYR A 421 -35.22 14.83 17.54
C TYR A 421 -36.40 14.62 16.57
N LEU A 422 -36.20 13.91 15.46
CA LEU A 422 -37.28 13.65 14.51
C LEU A 422 -38.36 12.71 15.08
N ASP A 423 -37.97 11.86 16.03
CA ASP A 423 -38.87 10.93 16.72
C ASP A 423 -39.44 11.49 18.04
N THR A 424 -39.05 12.71 18.44
CA THR A 424 -39.75 13.40 19.54
C THR A 424 -41.05 13.94 19.00
N ASP A 425 -42.17 13.50 19.58
CA ASP A 425 -43.48 14.12 19.37
C ASP A 425 -43.33 15.64 19.37
N PHE A 426 -43.83 16.28 18.31
CA PHE A 426 -43.76 17.74 18.09
C PHE A 426 -44.24 18.55 19.33
N CYS A 427 -45.03 17.92 20.20
CA CYS A 427 -45.52 18.47 21.47
C CYS A 427 -44.45 18.69 22.56
N LEU A 428 -43.25 18.11 22.47
CA LEU A 428 -42.19 18.29 23.48
C LEU A 428 -41.16 19.38 23.14
N GLN A 429 -41.09 19.82 21.88
CA GLN A 429 -40.13 20.87 21.47
C GLN A 429 -40.52 22.28 21.96
N THR A 430 -41.77 22.50 22.37
CA THR A 430 -42.23 23.81 22.85
C THR A 430 -42.00 24.06 24.34
N LYS A 431 -41.61 23.04 25.13
CA LYS A 431 -41.41 23.21 26.59
C LYS A 431 -39.98 23.47 27.03
N THR A 432 -38.97 23.07 26.26
CA THR A 432 -37.55 23.24 26.64
C THR A 432 -36.97 24.61 26.29
N HIS A 433 -37.56 25.35 25.35
CA HIS A 433 -37.13 26.72 25.03
C HIS A 433 -37.69 27.81 25.97
N LEU A 434 -38.62 27.49 26.87
CA LEU A 434 -39.23 28.46 27.80
C LEU A 434 -38.66 28.41 29.23
N HIS A 435 -37.74 27.48 29.55
CA HIS A 435 -37.19 27.34 30.90
C HIS A 435 -35.69 27.67 31.06
N SER A 436 -34.99 28.14 30.02
CA SER A 436 -33.57 28.53 30.13
C SER A 436 -33.33 30.04 30.28
N HIS A 437 -34.33 30.81 30.71
CA HIS A 437 -34.18 32.22 31.10
C HIS A 437 -34.74 32.45 32.50
N GLY A 438 -33.98 32.05 33.53
CA GLY A 438 -34.22 32.45 34.91
C GLY A 438 -33.38 31.67 35.91
N SER A 439 -32.67 32.39 36.79
CA SER A 439 -31.84 31.95 37.95
C SER A 439 -30.45 31.36 37.62
N GLN A 440 -29.35 32.13 37.73
CA GLN A 440 -28.62 32.70 38.89
C GLN A 440 -27.48 31.80 39.44
N GLN A 441 -26.27 32.36 39.30
CA GLN A 441 -24.99 32.15 40.01
C GLN A 441 -25.04 31.49 41.40
N LYS A 442 -24.11 30.53 41.65
CA LYS A 442 -22.95 30.68 42.58
C LYS A 442 -22.08 29.41 42.69
N ASP A 443 -20.76 29.61 42.54
CA ASP A 443 -19.55 29.02 43.16
C ASP A 443 -19.54 27.54 43.62
N SER A 444 -18.55 26.69 43.33
CA SER A 444 -17.10 26.84 43.65
C SER A 444 -16.30 25.59 43.20
N GLY A 445 -15.01 25.74 42.85
CA GLY A 445 -14.01 24.65 42.87
C GLY A 445 -13.08 24.45 41.65
N ILE A 446 -12.01 25.24 41.56
CA ILE A 446 -10.81 25.18 40.67
C ILE A 446 -9.71 24.33 41.40
N PRO A 447 -8.59 23.75 40.83
CA PRO A 447 -7.68 24.22 39.75
C PRO A 447 -7.24 23.18 38.69
N GLY A 448 -6.89 23.55 37.44
CA GLY A 448 -5.68 24.28 36.96
C GLY A 448 -4.92 23.30 36.01
N PHE A 449 -4.25 23.62 34.89
CA PHE A 449 -3.44 24.76 34.45
C PHE A 449 -3.20 24.58 32.91
N VAL A 450 -3.39 25.62 32.06
CA VAL A 450 -2.36 26.37 31.26
C VAL A 450 -1.81 25.63 30.02
N SER A 451 -1.64 26.15 28.79
CA SER A 451 -1.50 27.47 28.12
C SER A 451 -1.82 27.25 26.61
N GLY A 452 -2.01 28.21 25.69
CA GLY A 452 -1.92 29.67 25.67
C GLY A 452 -1.98 30.18 24.21
N HIS A 453 -2.51 31.41 24.03
CA HIS A 453 -2.30 32.40 22.94
C HIS A 453 -2.73 32.06 21.49
N ARG A 454 -3.32 32.95 20.66
CA ARG A 454 -3.70 34.38 20.73
C ARG A 454 -4.59 34.72 19.52
N LEU A 455 -5.58 35.62 19.75
CA LEU A 455 -6.04 36.77 18.93
C LEU A 455 -6.22 36.59 17.40
N THR A 456 -7.37 36.90 16.79
CA THR A 456 -7.99 38.24 16.74
C THR A 456 -9.45 38.15 16.25
N GLN A 457 -10.33 38.96 16.86
CA GLN A 457 -11.66 39.31 16.34
C GLN A 457 -11.56 40.60 15.51
N GLN A 458 -12.37 40.71 14.45
CA GLN A 458 -12.81 41.99 13.88
C GLN A 458 -14.32 42.15 14.12
N HIS A 459 -14.70 43.32 14.65
CA HIS A 459 -16.02 43.98 14.66
C HIS A 459 -16.58 44.07 13.21
N GLU A 460 -17.86 44.16 12.83
CA GLU A 460 -19.18 44.60 13.38
C GLU A 460 -20.23 44.33 12.25
N PRO A 461 -21.50 44.83 12.24
CA PRO A 461 -22.57 44.87 13.23
C PRO A 461 -23.88 44.18 12.72
N ARG A 462 -24.88 44.09 13.60
CA ARG A 462 -26.26 43.61 13.33
C ARG A 462 -27.03 44.55 12.38
N GLY A 463 -27.70 43.98 11.38
CA GLY A 463 -28.73 44.61 10.54
C GLY A 463 -29.96 43.71 10.39
N ARG A 464 -31.15 44.31 10.33
CA ARG A 464 -32.49 43.75 10.59
C ARG A 464 -33.01 42.86 9.46
N GLY A 465 -34.08 42.11 9.78
CA GLY A 465 -34.61 41.00 9.01
C GLY A 465 -35.27 41.38 7.69
N GLU A 466 -35.51 40.35 6.87
CA GLU A 466 -36.71 40.24 6.05
C GLU A 466 -36.93 38.78 5.64
N THR A 467 -38.18 38.35 5.79
CA THR A 467 -38.74 37.06 5.43
C THR A 467 -38.74 36.82 3.92
N LEU A 468 -38.26 35.66 3.46
CA LEU A 468 -38.64 35.12 2.15
C LEU A 468 -38.71 33.58 2.20
N ARG A 469 -39.96 33.08 2.26
CA ARG A 469 -40.30 31.69 1.96
C ARG A 469 -40.04 31.42 0.47
N ARG A 470 -39.25 30.39 0.15
CA ARG A 470 -39.36 29.64 -1.12
C ARG A 470 -39.07 28.15 -0.86
N PRO A 471 -39.96 27.23 -1.27
CA PRO A 471 -39.69 25.79 -1.22
C PRO A 471 -38.85 25.38 -2.44
N LEU A 472 -37.73 24.69 -2.19
CA LEU A 472 -36.96 24.02 -3.24
C LEU A 472 -37.69 22.73 -3.64
N ARG A 473 -38.22 22.72 -4.87
CA ARG A 473 -38.73 21.52 -5.55
C ARG A 473 -37.55 20.66 -6.02
N PHE A 474 -37.59 19.37 -5.70
CA PHE A 474 -36.77 18.35 -6.34
C PHE A 474 -37.27 18.08 -7.77
N PRO A 475 -36.40 17.99 -8.79
CA PRO A 475 -36.78 17.45 -10.07
C PRO A 475 -36.72 15.91 -10.05
N TYR A 476 -37.89 15.31 -10.23
CA TYR A 476 -38.09 13.90 -10.57
C TYR A 476 -37.54 13.59 -11.97
N ALA A 477 -37.17 12.32 -12.14
CA ALA A 477 -36.87 11.65 -13.39
C ALA A 477 -37.94 11.88 -14.47
N ARG A 478 -37.51 11.85 -15.73
CA ARG A 478 -38.36 11.56 -16.89
C ARG A 478 -37.80 10.34 -17.61
N ASP A 479 -38.63 9.33 -17.72
CA ASP A 479 -38.59 8.34 -18.79
C ASP A 479 -38.97 8.98 -20.14
N GLY A 480 -38.47 8.37 -21.23
CA GLY A 480 -39.18 8.31 -22.52
C GLY A 480 -38.43 8.86 -23.73
N GLY A 481 -37.78 7.96 -24.47
CA GLY A 481 -37.20 8.17 -25.81
C GLY A 481 -36.54 6.90 -26.32
#